data_AF-A0A833N3H4-F1
#
_entry.id   AF-A0A833N3H4-F1
#
_cell.length_a   1.000
_cell.length_b   1.000
_cell.length_c   1.000
_cell.angle_alpha   90.00
_cell.angle_beta   90.00
_cell.angle_gamma   90.00
#
_symmetry.space_group_name_H-M   'P 1'
#
loop_
_entity.id
_entity.type
_entity.pdbx_description
1 polymer ?
#
loop_
_entity_poly.entity_id
_entity_poly.type
_entity_poly.pdbx_seq_one_letter_code
_entity_poly.pdbx_strand_id
1 'polypeptide(L)'
;MPLRRSLSWSNALQGLRADRNQVPAGFLGARGRVEVAARLGKVVLVKADGSFNRAGIMAAATAAAKEHQRTYGSTWAVAMSVSLKAAWQAARTTRAKVAH
;
A
#
# COMPACT_ATOMS: atom_id res chain seq x y z
N MET A 1 -31.20 -7.29 -36.16
CA MET A 1 -30.35 -8.36 -35.59
C MET A 1 -30.00 -8.01 -34.16
N PRO A 2 -30.23 -8.86 -33.15
CA PRO A 2 -29.88 -8.51 -31.78
C PRO A 2 -28.37 -8.65 -31.60
N LEU A 3 -27.72 -7.60 -31.09
CA LEU A 3 -26.30 -7.64 -30.74
C LEU A 3 -26.13 -8.59 -29.54
N ARG A 4 -25.58 -9.78 -29.76
CA ARG A 4 -25.17 -10.67 -28.65
C ARG A 4 -24.00 -10.01 -27.93
N ARG A 5 -24.24 -9.43 -26.75
CA ARG A 5 -23.16 -8.98 -25.87
C ARG A 5 -22.45 -10.23 -25.32
N SER A 6 -21.28 -10.56 -25.86
CA SER A 6 -20.40 -11.57 -25.28
C SER A 6 -19.46 -10.91 -24.27
N LEU A 7 -19.46 -11.40 -23.03
CA LEU A 7 -18.52 -10.98 -21.99
C LEU A 7 -17.29 -11.89 -22.04
N SER A 8 -16.13 -11.33 -22.43
CA SER A 8 -14.85 -12.04 -22.35
C SER A 8 -14.32 -11.97 -20.92
N TRP A 9 -14.42 -13.08 -20.20
CA TRP A 9 -13.93 -13.20 -18.82
C TRP A 9 -12.42 -12.96 -18.71
N SER A 10 -11.65 -13.37 -19.72
CA SER A 10 -10.21 -13.10 -19.77
C SER A 10 -9.91 -11.61 -19.81
N ASN A 11 -10.63 -10.85 -20.66
CA ASN A 11 -10.48 -9.40 -20.75
C ASN A 11 -10.95 -8.70 -19.48
N ALA A 12 -12.04 -9.17 -18.86
CA ALA A 12 -12.52 -8.63 -17.60
C ALA A 12 -11.50 -8.84 -16.47
N LEU A 13 -10.94 -10.05 -16.35
CA LEU A 13 -9.90 -10.36 -15.36
C LEU A 13 -8.60 -9.62 -15.62
N GLN A 14 -8.21 -9.44 -16.89
CA GLN A 14 -7.04 -8.66 -17.26
C GLN A 14 -7.23 -7.17 -16.94
N GLY A 15 -8.41 -6.62 -17.20
CA GLY A 15 -8.78 -5.26 -16.79
C GLY A 15 -8.70 -5.09 -15.27
N LEU A 16 -9.28 -6.01 -14.50
CA LEU A 16 -9.20 -6.00 -13.04
C LEU A 16 -7.76 -6.10 -12.50
N ARG A 17 -6.87 -6.84 -13.18
CA ARG A 17 -5.45 -6.92 -12.83
C ARG A 17 -4.70 -5.63 -13.18
N ALA A 18 -4.97 -5.05 -14.34
CA ALA A 18 -4.38 -3.78 -14.76
C ALA A 18 -4.75 -2.66 -13.79
N ASP A 19 -6.02 -2.62 -13.37
CA ASP A 19 -6.53 -1.65 -12.39
C ASP A 19 -5.85 -1.81 -11.02
N ARG A 20 -5.64 -3.06 -10.57
CA ARG A 20 -4.88 -3.36 -9.34
C ARG A 20 -3.39 -3.00 -9.42
N ASN A 21 -2.82 -3.01 -10.62
CA ASN A 21 -1.42 -2.68 -10.86
C ASN A 21 -1.15 -1.18 -11.04
N GLN A 22 -2.19 -0.34 -11.05
CA GLN A 22 -1.96 1.09 -11.03
C GLN A 22 -1.21 1.45 -9.73
N VAL A 23 0.03 1.90 -9.90
CA VAL A 23 0.85 2.47 -8.83
C VAL A 23 0.47 3.94 -8.74
N PRO A 24 -0.28 4.37 -7.71
CA PRO A 24 -0.67 5.77 -7.60
C PRO A 24 0.58 6.64 -7.51
N ALA A 25 0.50 7.87 -8.04
CA ALA A 25 1.56 8.86 -7.87
C ALA A 25 1.96 8.94 -6.40
N GLY A 26 3.27 8.93 -6.09
CA GLY A 26 3.75 9.00 -4.72
C GLY A 26 3.70 7.70 -3.89
N PHE A 27 3.23 6.58 -4.45
CA PHE A 27 3.22 5.29 -3.75
C PHE A 27 4.62 4.78 -3.39
N LEU A 28 5.57 4.80 -4.34
CA LEU A 28 6.93 4.36 -4.09
C LEU A 28 7.62 5.23 -3.03
N GLY A 29 7.39 6.55 -3.06
CA GLY A 29 7.88 7.47 -2.04
C GLY A 29 7.28 7.19 -0.67
N ALA A 30 5.96 6.94 -0.58
CA ALA A 30 5.32 6.55 0.68
C ALA A 30 5.88 5.22 1.22
N ARG A 31 6.07 4.22 0.35
CA ARG A 31 6.64 2.92 0.72
C ARG A 31 8.08 3.05 1.20
N GLY A 32 8.92 3.79 0.49
CA GLY A 32 10.31 4.04 0.90
C GLY A 32 10.38 4.68 2.29
N ARG A 33 9.54 5.68 2.57
CA ARG A 33 9.47 6.31 3.90
C ARG A 33 9.08 5.31 5.00
N VAL A 34 8.08 4.48 4.76
CA VAL A 34 7.67 3.47 5.76
C VAL A 34 8.76 2.40 5.97
N GLU A 35 9.39 1.92 4.90
CA GLU A 35 10.48 0.96 5.01
C GLU A 35 11.68 1.53 5.77
N VAL A 36 12.07 2.78 5.50
CA VAL A 36 13.15 3.45 6.23
C VAL A 36 12.78 3.66 7.69
N ALA A 37 11.55 4.11 7.99
CA ALA A 37 11.10 4.27 9.37
C ALA A 37 11.12 2.93 10.15
N ALA A 38 10.74 1.82 9.50
CA ALA A 38 10.82 0.50 10.09
C ALA A 38 12.27 0.03 10.30
N ARG A 39 13.16 0.24 9.31
CA ARG A 39 14.58 -0.11 9.41
C ARG A 39 15.29 0.67 10.53
N LEU A 40 14.93 1.93 10.72
CA LEU A 40 15.46 2.79 11.79
C LEU A 40 14.80 2.55 13.15
N GLY A 41 13.92 1.55 13.28
CA GLY A 41 13.22 1.25 14.54
C GLY A 41 12.21 2.31 14.99
N LYS A 42 11.91 3.32 14.15
CA LYS A 42 10.94 4.39 14.48
C LYS A 42 9.49 3.88 14.48
N VAL A 43 9.22 2.79 13.76
CA VAL A 43 7.93 2.12 13.74
C VAL A 43 8.10 0.61 13.71
N VAL A 44 7.34 -0.09 14.54
CA VAL A 44 7.27 -1.56 14.55
C VAL A 44 6.08 -2.00 13.70
N LEU A 45 6.34 -2.62 12.54
CA LEU A 45 5.29 -3.10 11.62
C LEU A 45 4.81 -4.53 11.94
N VAL A 46 5.69 -5.33 12.52
CA VAL A 46 5.48 -6.73 12.91
C VAL A 46 5.99 -6.85 14.33
N LYS A 47 5.19 -7.47 15.21
CA LYS A 47 5.57 -7.72 16.60
C LYS A 47 6.61 -8.86 16.66
N ALA A 48 7.24 -9.02 17.83
CA ALA A 48 8.21 -10.08 18.05
C ALA A 48 7.62 -11.50 17.86
N ASP A 49 6.32 -11.68 18.08
CA ASP A 49 5.59 -12.94 17.83
C ASP A 49 5.29 -13.21 16.34
N GLY A 50 5.77 -12.35 15.42
CA GLY A 50 5.56 -12.46 13.98
C GLY A 50 4.16 -12.01 13.52
N SER A 51 3.30 -11.54 14.43
CA SER A 51 1.99 -10.97 14.09
C SER A 51 2.09 -9.52 13.63
N PHE A 52 1.14 -9.08 12.82
CA PHE A 52 1.12 -7.68 12.34
C PHE A 52 0.81 -6.70 13.48
N ASN A 53 1.62 -5.66 13.61
CA ASN A 53 1.30 -4.54 14.49
C ASN A 53 0.41 -3.53 13.75
N ARG A 54 -0.91 -3.73 13.80
CA ARG A 54 -1.89 -2.85 13.13
C ARG A 54 -1.75 -1.38 13.54
N ALA A 55 -1.50 -1.11 14.83
CA ALA A 55 -1.30 0.25 15.33
C ALA A 55 -0.04 0.90 14.73
N GLY A 56 1.08 0.16 14.69
CA GLY A 56 2.31 0.62 14.04
C GLY A 56 2.13 0.86 12.55
N ILE A 57 1.44 -0.04 11.83
CA ILE A 57 1.12 0.12 10.41
C ILE A 57 0.29 1.39 10.17
N MET A 58 -0.74 1.63 10.98
CA MET A 58 -1.56 2.84 10.87
C MET A 58 -0.76 4.11 11.19
N ALA A 59 0.10 4.09 12.20
CA ALA A 59 0.96 5.24 12.53
C ALA A 59 1.93 5.57 11.39
N ALA A 60 2.61 4.55 10.84
CA ALA A 60 3.48 4.71 9.67
C ALA A 60 2.72 5.25 8.44
N ALA A 61 1.54 4.69 8.16
CA ALA A 61 0.69 5.14 7.06
C ALA A 61 0.27 6.60 7.23
N THR A 62 -0.12 7.01 8.44
CA THR A 62 -0.56 8.38 8.74
C THR A 62 0.58 9.38 8.56
N ALA A 63 1.79 9.05 9.03
CA ALA A 63 2.97 9.89 8.84
C ALA A 63 3.34 10.04 7.36
N ALA A 64 3.34 8.92 6.61
CA ALA A 64 3.59 8.95 5.17
C ALA A 64 2.48 9.69 4.40
N ALA A 65 1.22 9.60 4.84
CA ALA A 65 0.09 10.30 4.24
C ALA A 65 0.18 11.81 4.39
N LYS A 66 0.58 12.32 5.57
CA LYS A 66 0.83 13.76 5.78
C LYS A 66 1.86 14.30 4.78
N GLU A 67 2.96 13.58 4.63
CA GLU A 67 4.03 13.97 3.72
C GLU A 67 3.61 13.84 2.25
N HIS A 68 2.85 12.80 1.91
CA HIS A 68 2.27 12.63 0.59
C HIS A 68 1.31 13.77 0.23
N GLN A 69 0.40 14.13 1.13
CA GLN A 69 -0.52 15.25 0.97
C GLN A 69 0.26 16.57 0.77
N ARG A 70 1.32 16.79 1.56
CA ARG A 70 2.20 17.96 1.42
C ARG A 70 2.90 18.01 0.06
N THR A 71 3.35 16.86 -0.45
CA THR A 71 4.11 16.77 -1.71
C THR A 71 3.21 16.93 -2.94
N TYR A 72 2.03 16.30 -2.92
CA TYR A 72 1.17 16.15 -4.10
C TYR A 72 -0.11 16.99 -4.06
N GLY A 73 -0.39 17.68 -2.96
CA GLY A 73 -1.63 18.47 -2.79
C GLY A 73 -2.91 17.63 -2.81
N SER A 74 -2.81 16.32 -2.64
CA SER A 74 -3.95 15.40 -2.74
C SER A 74 -4.87 15.47 -1.51
N THR A 75 -6.09 14.97 -1.63
CA THR A 75 -7.00 14.88 -0.49
C THR A 75 -6.45 13.90 0.55
N TRP A 76 -6.82 14.10 1.81
CA TRP A 76 -6.43 13.19 2.90
C TRP A 76 -6.82 11.73 2.60
N ALA A 77 -8.01 11.51 2.04
CA ALA A 77 -8.48 10.17 1.69
C ALA A 77 -7.58 9.48 0.65
N VAL A 78 -7.13 10.21 -0.37
CA VAL A 78 -6.20 9.69 -1.38
C VAL A 78 -4.83 9.42 -0.74
N ALA A 79 -4.27 10.40 -0.04
CA ALA A 79 -2.96 10.26 0.60
C ALA A 79 -2.90 9.09 1.59
N MET A 80 -3.96 8.93 2.39
CA MET A 80 -4.09 7.83 3.35
C MET A 80 -4.26 6.48 2.65
N SER A 81 -5.07 6.40 1.59
CA SER A 81 -5.26 5.16 0.82
C SER A 81 -3.95 4.66 0.21
N VAL A 82 -3.17 5.56 -0.39
CA VAL A 82 -1.86 5.26 -0.98
C VAL A 82 -0.87 4.82 0.09
N SER A 83 -0.78 5.58 1.17
CA SER A 83 0.20 5.34 2.24
C SER A 83 -0.12 4.11 3.07
N LEU A 84 -1.40 3.79 3.27
CA LEU A 84 -1.83 2.58 3.95
C LEU A 84 -1.53 1.33 3.12
N LYS A 85 -1.77 1.38 1.79
CA LYS A 85 -1.37 0.31 0.88
C LYS A 85 0.15 0.08 0.94
N ALA A 86 0.93 1.16 0.95
CA ALA A 86 2.38 1.12 1.04
C ALA A 86 2.86 0.51 2.37
N ALA A 87 2.26 0.93 3.49
CA ALA A 87 2.60 0.41 4.82
C ALA A 87 2.27 -1.08 4.96
N TRP A 88 1.14 -1.54 4.40
CA TRP A 88 0.80 -2.96 4.38
C TRP A 88 1.77 -3.80 3.54
N GLN A 89 2.21 -3.30 2.38
CA GLN A 89 3.24 -3.99 1.61
C GLN A 89 4.56 -4.09 2.39
N ALA A 90 5.00 -3.01 3.03
CA ALA A 90 6.19 -3.02 3.87
C ALA A 90 6.05 -3.99 5.05
N ALA A 91 4.88 -4.05 5.71
CA ALA A 91 4.65 -4.99 6.80
C ALA A 91 4.71 -6.46 6.34
N ARG A 92 4.16 -6.77 5.16
CA ARG A 92 4.23 -8.12 4.57
C ARG A 92 5.66 -8.52 4.25
N THR A 93 6.46 -7.61 3.68
CA THR A 93 7.87 -7.89 3.37
C THR A 93 8.70 -8.03 4.64
N THR A 94 8.49 -7.19 5.65
CA THR A 94 9.15 -7.33 6.96
C THR A 94 8.81 -8.65 7.61
N ARG A 95 7.53 -9.08 7.60
CA ARG A 95 7.12 -10.36 8.16
C ARG A 95 7.77 -11.54 7.46
N ALA A 96 7.85 -11.50 6.13
CA ALA A 96 8.53 -12.54 5.36
C ALA A 96 10.03 -12.64 5.72
N LYS A 97 10.70 -11.50 5.95
CA LYS A 97 12.11 -11.48 6.38
C LYS A 97 12.34 -12.03 7.79
N VAL A 98 11.37 -11.89 8.70
CA VAL A 98 11.48 -12.40 10.07
C VAL A 98 11.20 -13.91 10.14
N ALA A 99 10.54 -14.48 9.14
CA ALA A 99 10.21 -15.90 9.07
C ALA A 99 11.34 -16.78 8.49
N HIS A 100 12.44 -16.18 8.03
CA HIS A 100 13.63 -16.84 7.47
C HIS A 100 14.85 -16.52 8.34
#